data_AF-A0A973N3W5-F1
#
_entry.id   AF-A0A973N3W5-F1
#
_cell.length_a   1.000
_cell.length_b   1.000
_cell.length_c   1.000
_cell.angle_alpha   90.00
_cell.angle_beta   90.00
_cell.angle_gamma   90.00
#
_symmetry.space_group_name_H-M   'P 1'
#
loop_
_entity.id
_entity.type
_entity.pdbx_description
1 polymer ?
#
loop_
_entity_poly.entity_id
_entity_poly.type
_entity_poly.pdbx_seq_one_letter_code
_entity_poly.pdbx_strand_id
1 'polypeptide(L)'
;MKAIILSAGQGSRLGHMVDDRPKCLIDFNGRTLLDRQLDALEANGVHEAVVVTGFHDELVNEAIVRRSGGPKVRTVFNPFFKVADNTGSLFMAREELTGDCLVWNGDTLVSRALMAKVVGNDRTGICVTVDRKDAYDDDDMKVIRDDGTGRLRAIGKRISEGVNAESIGLLAFRGGGAERFRDAIERAMRTSEGTTIWYLRVIHHLAQNGDVWTLDINGEEWGEVDFPPDVEAARELTARWDAAEKAAA
;
A
#
# COMPACT_ATOMS: atom_id res chain seq x y z
N MET A 1 14.30 -8.82 0.32
CA MET A 1 13.14 -8.01 -0.12
C MET A 1 13.03 -6.80 0.81
N LYS A 2 12.65 -5.63 0.29
CA LYS A 2 12.33 -4.42 1.09
C LYS A 2 10.90 -3.95 0.85
N ALA A 3 10.35 -3.11 1.73
CA ALA A 3 9.05 -2.47 1.52
C ALA A 3 9.16 -0.95 1.37
N ILE A 4 8.37 -0.38 0.46
CA ILE A 4 8.20 1.07 0.29
C ILE A 4 6.78 1.40 0.75
N ILE A 5 6.65 2.17 1.83
CA ILE A 5 5.36 2.56 2.42
C ILE A 5 5.09 4.02 2.05
N LEU A 6 3.94 4.29 1.43
CA LEU A 6 3.57 5.63 0.97
C LEU A 6 2.72 6.36 2.03
N SER A 7 3.36 7.13 2.90
CA SER A 7 2.74 7.79 4.06
C SER A 7 2.83 9.33 4.03
N ALA A 8 2.98 9.93 2.85
CA ALA A 8 3.21 11.37 2.72
C ALA A 8 1.93 12.22 2.88
N GLY A 9 0.75 11.61 2.75
CA GLY A 9 -0.54 12.31 2.73
C GLY A 9 -1.01 12.76 4.12
N GLN A 10 -1.78 13.84 4.14
CA GLN A 10 -2.41 14.38 5.35
C GLN A 10 -3.58 13.51 5.86
N GLY A 11 -4.30 12.83 4.97
CA GLY A 11 -5.53 12.14 5.35
C GLY A 11 -6.71 13.08 5.55
N SER A 12 -6.82 14.15 4.73
CA SER A 12 -7.80 15.25 4.89
C SER A 12 -9.26 14.82 5.05
N ARG A 13 -9.64 13.65 4.51
CA ARG A 13 -10.98 13.04 4.67
C ARG A 13 -11.31 12.63 6.10
N LEU A 14 -10.31 12.51 6.98
CA LEU A 14 -10.46 12.19 8.41
C LEU A 14 -10.76 13.43 9.28
N GLY A 15 -10.72 14.65 8.70
CA GLY A 15 -11.00 15.89 9.40
C GLY A 15 -10.16 16.08 10.66
N HIS A 16 -10.81 16.43 11.77
CA HIS A 16 -10.16 16.77 13.04
C HIS A 16 -9.28 15.67 13.65
N MET A 17 -9.41 14.42 13.19
CA MET A 17 -8.61 13.29 13.67
C MET A 17 -7.15 13.38 13.23
N VAL A 18 -6.84 14.19 12.22
CA VAL A 18 -5.50 14.37 11.63
C VAL A 18 -5.04 15.83 11.59
N ASP A 19 -5.69 16.75 12.32
CA ASP A 19 -5.41 18.19 12.24
C ASP A 19 -3.92 18.53 12.44
N ASP A 20 -3.26 17.90 13.41
CA ASP A 20 -1.83 18.07 13.72
C ASP A 20 -1.08 16.72 13.72
N ARG A 21 -1.61 15.71 13.02
CA ARG A 21 -1.01 14.36 13.04
C ARG A 21 -1.09 13.67 11.68
N PRO A 22 0.02 13.11 11.17
CA PRO A 22 0.00 12.24 10.00
C PRO A 22 -0.96 11.06 10.21
N LYS A 23 -1.74 10.73 9.18
CA LYS A 23 -2.64 9.56 9.17
C LYS A 23 -1.97 8.26 9.61
N CYS A 24 -0.73 8.04 9.17
CA CYS A 24 0.03 6.84 9.53
C CYS A 24 0.37 6.74 11.04
N LEU A 25 0.19 7.81 11.82
CA LEU A 25 0.39 7.85 13.26
C LEU A 25 -0.92 7.79 14.07
N ILE A 26 -2.06 7.50 13.43
CA ILE A 26 -3.30 7.21 14.14
C ILE A 26 -3.13 5.92 14.94
N ASP A 27 -3.48 5.96 16.23
CA ASP A 27 -3.38 4.83 17.14
C ASP A 27 -4.60 3.92 17.06
N PHE A 28 -4.33 2.62 16.96
CA PHE A 28 -5.30 1.54 17.04
C PHE A 28 -4.85 0.58 18.14
N ASN A 29 -5.51 0.62 19.29
CA ASN A 29 -5.23 -0.26 20.43
C ASN A 29 -3.76 -0.22 20.91
N GLY A 30 -3.17 0.98 21.01
CA GLY A 30 -1.81 1.19 21.52
C GLY A 30 -0.69 1.00 20.50
N ARG A 31 -1.03 0.80 19.22
CA ARG A 31 -0.09 0.73 18.10
C ARG A 31 -0.58 1.61 16.97
N THR A 32 0.30 2.44 16.40
CA THR A 32 -0.06 3.27 15.25
C THR A 32 -0.31 2.44 13.99
N LEU A 33 -0.96 3.02 12.98
CA LEU A 33 -1.07 2.40 11.65
C LEU A 33 0.30 1.99 11.12
N LEU A 34 1.28 2.90 11.17
CA LEU A 34 2.65 2.62 10.77
C LEU A 34 3.28 1.50 11.61
N ASP A 35 3.05 1.47 12.93
CA ASP A 35 3.54 0.38 13.77
C ASP A 35 3.01 -0.97 13.31
N ARG A 36 1.72 -1.04 12.98
CA ARG A 36 1.07 -2.28 12.52
C ARG A 36 1.60 -2.71 11.16
N GLN A 37 1.88 -1.78 10.26
CA GLN A 37 2.52 -2.08 8.98
C GLN A 37 3.94 -2.64 9.18
N LEU A 38 4.74 -2.01 10.03
CA LEU A 38 6.11 -2.45 10.33
C LEU A 38 6.14 -3.79 11.10
N ASP A 39 5.20 -4.03 12.01
CA ASP A 39 5.02 -5.31 12.70
C ASP A 39 4.71 -6.44 11.70
N ALA A 40 3.81 -6.19 10.75
CA ALA A 40 3.43 -7.18 9.74
C ALA A 40 4.60 -7.55 8.81
N LEU A 41 5.45 -6.58 8.48
CA LEU A 41 6.67 -6.81 7.69
C LEU A 41 7.69 -7.67 8.44
N GLU A 42 8.01 -7.30 9.69
CA GLU A 42 9.00 -8.02 10.51
C GLU A 42 8.57 -9.46 10.77
N ALA A 43 7.29 -9.66 11.10
CA ALA A 43 6.73 -11.00 11.33
C ALA A 43 6.83 -11.92 10.09
N ASN A 44 7.03 -11.35 8.90
CA ASN A 44 7.12 -12.07 7.63
C ASN A 44 8.51 -11.96 6.98
N GLY A 45 9.55 -11.62 7.76
CA GLY A 45 10.94 -11.65 7.29
C GLY A 45 11.34 -10.51 6.34
N VAL A 46 10.56 -9.42 6.30
CA VAL A 46 10.91 -8.21 5.55
C VAL A 46 11.57 -7.23 6.50
N HIS A 47 12.91 -7.23 6.53
CA HIS A 47 13.71 -6.51 7.53
C HIS A 47 14.14 -5.09 7.11
N GLU A 48 13.69 -4.59 5.97
CA GLU A 48 13.99 -3.23 5.50
C GLU A 48 12.73 -2.52 5.00
N ALA A 49 12.51 -1.30 5.47
CA ALA A 49 11.40 -0.45 5.03
C ALA A 49 11.86 0.98 4.71
N VAL A 50 11.28 1.54 3.65
CA VAL A 50 11.41 2.95 3.28
C VAL A 50 10.04 3.59 3.40
N VAL A 51 9.90 4.52 4.34
CA VAL A 51 8.65 5.26 4.56
C VAL A 51 8.74 6.59 3.83
N VAL A 52 7.88 6.80 2.83
CA VAL A 52 7.78 8.09 2.15
C VAL A 52 6.93 9.02 3.00
N THR A 53 7.53 10.11 3.47
CA THR A 53 6.91 11.08 4.38
C THR A 53 6.57 12.39 3.65
N GLY A 54 5.78 13.25 4.29
CA GLY A 54 5.31 14.50 3.71
C GLY A 54 4.70 15.39 4.79
N PHE A 55 3.39 15.31 5.00
CA PHE A 55 2.73 16.03 6.09
C PHE A 55 3.29 15.64 7.45
N HIS A 56 3.77 16.63 8.23
CA HIS A 56 4.41 16.45 9.55
C HIS A 56 5.45 15.33 9.59
N ASP A 57 6.41 15.37 8.65
CA ASP A 57 7.44 14.32 8.54
C ASP A 57 8.31 14.20 9.80
N GLU A 58 8.50 15.30 10.54
CA GLU A 58 9.18 15.33 11.83
C GLU A 58 8.55 14.36 12.84
N LEU A 59 7.21 14.32 12.91
CA LEU A 59 6.50 13.43 13.83
C LEU A 59 6.66 11.96 13.43
N VAL A 60 6.68 11.68 12.12
CA VAL A 60 6.92 10.32 11.60
C VAL A 60 8.34 9.87 11.92
N ASN A 61 9.33 10.74 11.69
CA ASN A 61 10.74 10.47 12.01
C ASN A 61 10.91 10.19 13.51
N GLU A 62 10.32 11.01 14.38
CA GLU A 62 10.36 10.79 15.82
C GLU A 62 9.70 9.46 16.23
N ALA A 63 8.56 9.11 15.64
CA ALA A 63 7.89 7.84 15.92
C ALA A 63 8.78 6.65 15.55
N ILE A 64 9.43 6.70 14.38
CA ILE A 64 10.38 5.68 13.93
C ILE A 64 11.57 5.57 14.89
N VAL A 65 12.12 6.68 15.36
CA VAL A 65 13.26 6.68 16.31
C VAL A 65 12.87 6.11 17.68
N ARG A 66 11.65 6.39 18.17
CA ARG A 66 11.15 5.87 19.44
C ARG A 66 10.80 4.39 19.40
N ARG A 67 10.51 3.85 18.21
CA ARG A 67 10.11 2.46 18.02
C ARG A 67 11.26 1.49 18.36
N SER A 68 10.95 0.42 19.07
CA SER A 68 11.87 -0.68 19.36
C SER A 68 11.47 -1.93 18.59
N GLY A 69 12.41 -2.55 17.87
CA GLY A 69 12.12 -3.73 17.06
C GLY A 69 11.45 -3.39 15.72
N GLY A 70 11.17 -4.42 14.92
CA GLY A 70 10.71 -4.25 13.54
C GLY A 70 11.87 -4.14 12.54
N PRO A 71 11.55 -3.87 11.27
CA PRO A 71 12.56 -3.74 10.23
C PRO A 71 13.43 -2.50 10.45
N LYS A 72 14.60 -2.47 9.80
CA LYS A 72 15.38 -1.25 9.65
C LYS A 72 14.61 -0.27 8.78
N VAL A 73 14.21 0.85 9.37
CA VAL A 73 13.43 1.90 8.68
C VAL A 73 14.31 3.09 8.32
N ARG A 74 14.04 3.68 7.16
CA ARG A 74 14.45 5.06 6.85
C ARG A 74 13.34 5.80 6.14
N THR A 75 13.46 7.12 6.09
CA THR A 75 12.46 7.99 5.48
C THR A 75 12.95 8.62 4.18
N VAL A 76 12.01 8.92 3.29
CA VAL A 76 12.22 9.74 2.10
C VAL A 76 11.15 10.83 2.10
N PHE A 77 11.56 12.08 2.24
CA PHE A 77 10.63 13.20 2.26
C PHE A 77 10.15 13.55 0.85
N ASN A 78 8.84 13.60 0.64
CA ASN A 78 8.21 14.12 -0.57
C ASN A 78 7.78 15.58 -0.35
N PRO A 79 8.52 16.59 -0.86
CA PRO A 79 8.15 18.00 -0.70
C PRO A 79 6.89 18.39 -1.50
N PHE A 80 6.44 17.54 -2.43
CA PHE A 80 5.30 17.80 -3.30
C PHE A 80 3.99 17.20 -2.78
N PHE A 81 3.95 16.69 -1.53
CA PHE A 81 2.80 15.98 -0.97
C PHE A 81 1.46 16.76 -0.99
N LYS A 82 1.51 18.09 -1.09
CA LYS A 82 0.31 18.96 -1.19
C LYS A 82 -0.19 19.18 -2.62
N VAL A 83 0.63 18.91 -3.63
CA VAL A 83 0.36 19.27 -5.03
C VAL A 83 0.50 18.09 -6.00
N ALA A 84 0.98 16.95 -5.52
CA ALA A 84 1.11 15.73 -6.28
C ALA A 84 0.36 14.57 -5.60
N ASP A 85 -0.25 13.72 -6.42
CA ASP A 85 -0.85 12.46 -6.01
C ASP A 85 0.22 11.42 -5.61
N ASN A 86 -0.23 10.23 -5.19
CA ASN A 86 0.67 9.18 -4.69
C ASN A 86 1.74 8.69 -5.70
N THR A 87 1.58 8.95 -7.00
CA THR A 87 2.66 8.75 -7.99
C THR A 87 3.87 9.64 -7.70
N GLY A 88 3.65 10.89 -7.29
CA GLY A 88 4.72 11.80 -6.89
C GLY A 88 5.48 11.29 -5.67
N SER A 89 4.76 10.79 -4.66
CA SER A 89 5.36 10.14 -3.48
C SER A 89 6.21 8.93 -3.88
N LEU A 90 5.70 8.06 -4.74
CA LEU A 90 6.45 6.92 -5.22
C LEU A 90 7.66 7.33 -6.07
N PHE A 91 7.54 8.38 -6.90
CA PHE A 91 8.64 8.92 -7.70
C PHE A 91 9.80 9.44 -6.84
N MET A 92 9.51 10.03 -5.67
CA MET A 92 10.54 10.46 -4.72
C MET A 92 11.36 9.28 -4.19
N ALA A 93 10.75 8.10 -4.06
CA ALA A 93 11.41 6.86 -3.64
C ALA A 93 11.74 5.91 -4.81
N ARG A 94 11.73 6.37 -6.06
CA ARG A 94 11.86 5.48 -7.24
C ARG A 94 13.17 4.67 -7.27
N GLU A 95 14.25 5.17 -6.68
CA GLU A 95 15.53 4.44 -6.60
C GLU A 95 15.42 3.19 -5.71
N GLU A 96 14.36 3.09 -4.90
CA GLU A 96 14.06 1.93 -4.07
C GLU A 96 13.34 0.81 -4.82
N LEU A 97 12.80 1.11 -6.01
CA LEU A 97 12.18 0.12 -6.89
C LEU A 97 13.27 -0.70 -7.59
N THR A 98 13.95 -1.53 -6.81
CA THR A 98 15.01 -2.42 -7.28
C THR A 98 14.96 -3.78 -6.58
N GLY A 99 15.26 -4.82 -7.35
CA GLY A 99 15.17 -6.21 -6.91
C GLY A 99 13.76 -6.57 -6.48
N ASP A 100 13.67 -7.54 -5.56
CA ASP A 100 12.40 -7.92 -4.98
C ASP A 100 11.98 -6.91 -3.92
N CYS A 101 10.83 -6.25 -4.13
CA CYS A 101 10.32 -5.24 -3.22
C CYS A 101 8.80 -5.23 -3.13
N LEU A 102 8.27 -4.54 -2.12
CA LEU A 102 6.85 -4.25 -1.94
C LEU A 102 6.61 -2.74 -2.09
N VAL A 103 5.46 -2.36 -2.64
CA VAL A 103 4.91 -1.00 -2.54
C VAL A 103 3.58 -1.09 -1.81
N TRP A 104 3.41 -0.31 -0.75
CA TRP A 104 2.27 -0.38 0.15
C TRP A 104 1.75 1.02 0.45
N ASN A 105 0.46 1.26 0.25
CA ASN A 105 -0.17 2.51 0.67
C ASN A 105 -0.20 2.60 2.21
N GLY A 106 0.06 3.82 2.73
CA GLY A 106 0.15 4.08 4.17
C GLY A 106 -1.19 4.21 4.90
N ASP A 107 -2.32 3.94 4.25
CA ASP A 107 -3.67 3.84 4.84
C ASP A 107 -4.13 2.42 5.08
N THR A 108 -3.50 1.45 4.43
CA THR A 108 -4.02 0.08 4.42
C THR A 108 -3.42 -0.74 5.54
N LEU A 109 -4.27 -1.22 6.45
CA LEU A 109 -3.95 -2.24 7.45
C LEU A 109 -4.06 -3.63 6.82
N VAL A 110 -3.10 -4.49 7.13
CA VAL A 110 -3.01 -5.85 6.58
C VAL A 110 -2.64 -6.81 7.72
N SER A 111 -3.37 -7.92 7.84
CA SER A 111 -3.06 -8.97 8.82
C SER A 111 -1.72 -9.65 8.52
N ARG A 112 -1.09 -10.26 9.54
CA ARG A 112 0.16 -11.00 9.35
C ARG A 112 0.02 -12.15 8.36
N ALA A 113 -1.13 -12.83 8.34
CA ALA A 113 -1.41 -13.94 7.43
C ALA A 113 -1.53 -13.48 5.97
N LEU A 114 -2.22 -12.36 5.71
CA LEU A 114 -2.25 -11.73 4.39
C LEU A 114 -0.85 -11.34 3.94
N MET A 115 -0.08 -10.67 4.81
CA MET A 115 1.29 -10.29 4.48
C MET A 115 2.16 -11.52 4.17
N ALA A 116 1.98 -12.63 4.89
CA ALA A 116 2.64 -13.90 4.59
C ALA A 116 2.33 -14.40 3.17
N LYS A 117 1.07 -14.32 2.72
CA LYS A 117 0.68 -14.65 1.34
C LYS A 117 1.37 -13.75 0.32
N VAL A 118 1.44 -12.44 0.58
CA VAL A 118 2.07 -11.47 -0.34
C VAL A 118 3.58 -11.70 -0.46
N VAL A 119 4.27 -11.91 0.67
CA VAL A 119 5.71 -12.18 0.72
C VAL A 119 6.03 -13.56 0.15
N GLY A 120 5.21 -14.57 0.43
CA GLY A 120 5.39 -15.96 -0.02
C GLY A 120 5.01 -16.23 -1.48
N ASN A 121 4.26 -15.34 -2.13
CA ASN A 121 3.93 -15.46 -3.56
C ASN A 121 5.21 -15.54 -4.42
N ASP A 122 5.27 -16.44 -5.40
CA ASP A 122 6.44 -16.65 -6.26
C ASP A 122 6.29 -16.05 -7.67
N ARG A 123 5.18 -15.36 -7.92
CA ARG A 123 4.89 -14.76 -9.23
C ARG A 123 5.98 -13.75 -9.62
N THR A 124 6.67 -14.05 -10.71
CA THR A 124 7.67 -13.16 -11.32
C THR A 124 7.00 -11.94 -11.98
N GLY A 125 7.66 -10.78 -11.92
CA GLY A 125 7.19 -9.53 -12.49
C GLY A 125 6.46 -8.65 -11.48
N ILE A 126 5.33 -8.07 -11.90
CA ILE A 126 4.51 -7.17 -11.09
C ILE A 126 3.25 -7.92 -10.66
N CYS A 127 2.97 -7.94 -9.36
CA CYS A 127 1.79 -8.59 -8.81
C CYS A 127 1.00 -7.62 -7.92
N VAL A 128 -0.26 -7.36 -8.29
CA VAL A 128 -1.19 -6.53 -7.54
C VAL A 128 -1.98 -7.41 -6.58
N THR A 129 -1.98 -7.07 -5.29
CA THR A 129 -2.79 -7.78 -4.30
C THR A 129 -4.23 -7.31 -4.44
N VAL A 130 -5.15 -8.25 -4.59
CA VAL A 130 -6.56 -7.97 -4.83
C VAL A 130 -7.46 -8.79 -3.91
N ASP A 131 -8.58 -8.19 -3.51
CA ASP A 131 -9.65 -8.86 -2.80
C ASP A 131 -10.91 -8.97 -3.67
N ARG A 132 -11.79 -9.91 -3.32
CA ARG A 132 -13.04 -10.16 -4.01
C ARG A 132 -14.20 -10.01 -3.04
N LYS A 133 -15.19 -9.21 -3.47
CA LYS A 133 -16.44 -8.97 -2.76
C LYS A 133 -17.65 -9.07 -3.69
N ASP A 134 -18.83 -9.14 -3.09
CA ASP A 134 -20.09 -9.31 -3.80
C ASP A 134 -20.50 -8.06 -4.61
N ALA A 135 -20.10 -6.88 -4.17
CA ALA A 135 -20.40 -5.60 -4.82
C ALA A 135 -19.24 -4.62 -4.67
N TYR A 136 -19.01 -3.81 -5.71
CA TYR A 136 -17.97 -2.78 -5.76
C TYR A 136 -18.58 -1.38 -5.91
N ASP A 137 -18.16 -0.43 -5.10
CA ASP A 137 -18.63 0.95 -5.10
C ASP A 137 -17.66 1.91 -5.81
N ASP A 138 -18.01 3.20 -5.84
CA ASP A 138 -17.25 4.25 -6.53
C ASP A 138 -15.91 4.62 -5.88
N ASP A 139 -15.80 4.40 -4.57
CA ASP A 139 -14.56 4.59 -3.84
C ASP A 139 -13.60 3.41 -4.01
N ASP A 140 -14.01 2.30 -4.62
CA ASP A 140 -13.11 1.16 -4.82
C ASP A 140 -12.06 1.35 -5.92
N MET A 141 -10.87 0.79 -5.68
CA MET A 141 -9.88 0.62 -6.75
C MET A 141 -10.18 -0.63 -7.58
N LYS A 142 -11.23 -0.54 -8.38
CA LYS A 142 -11.79 -1.63 -9.19
C LYS A 142 -10.76 -2.29 -10.10
N VAL A 143 -10.84 -3.62 -10.20
CA VAL A 143 -9.97 -4.48 -11.00
C VAL A 143 -10.81 -5.38 -11.90
N ILE A 144 -10.33 -5.54 -13.14
CA ILE A 144 -10.72 -6.66 -14.02
C ILE A 144 -9.52 -7.59 -14.13
N ARG A 145 -9.69 -8.84 -13.71
CA ARG A 145 -8.69 -9.91 -13.84
C ARG A 145 -9.24 -11.07 -14.66
N ASP A 146 -8.33 -11.78 -15.32
CA ASP A 146 -8.61 -13.02 -16.01
C ASP A 146 -8.66 -14.17 -14.98
N ASP A 147 -9.81 -14.80 -14.77
CA ASP A 147 -9.97 -15.81 -13.71
C ASP A 147 -9.18 -17.10 -13.96
N GLY A 148 -8.92 -17.43 -15.23
CA GLY A 148 -8.15 -18.63 -15.57
C GLY A 148 -6.65 -18.44 -15.32
N THR A 149 -6.11 -17.26 -15.61
CA THR A 149 -4.66 -17.00 -15.57
C THR A 149 -4.21 -16.14 -14.38
N GLY A 150 -5.13 -15.39 -13.77
CA GLY A 150 -4.85 -14.35 -12.79
C GLY A 150 -4.18 -13.10 -13.35
N ARG A 151 -4.17 -12.93 -14.67
CA ARG A 151 -3.61 -11.73 -15.32
C ARG A 151 -4.49 -10.52 -15.07
N LEU A 152 -3.87 -9.39 -14.75
CA LEU A 152 -4.54 -8.10 -14.65
C LEU A 152 -4.92 -7.61 -16.06
N ARG A 153 -6.20 -7.29 -16.27
CA ARG A 153 -6.72 -6.71 -17.53
C ARG A 153 -6.95 -5.21 -17.39
N ALA A 154 -7.54 -4.77 -16.29
CA ALA A 154 -7.76 -3.36 -16.00
C ALA A 154 -7.70 -3.07 -14.50
N ILE A 155 -7.34 -1.83 -14.15
CA ILE A 155 -7.36 -1.33 -12.77
C ILE A 155 -7.63 0.18 -12.78
N GLY A 156 -8.53 0.66 -11.93
CA GLY A 156 -8.85 2.08 -11.79
C GLY A 156 -10.26 2.35 -11.26
N LYS A 157 -10.49 3.52 -10.66
CA LYS A 157 -11.79 3.90 -10.06
C LYS A 157 -12.95 3.97 -11.07
N ARG A 158 -12.68 4.32 -12.33
CA ARG A 158 -13.68 4.63 -13.38
C ARG A 158 -14.06 3.43 -14.28
N ILE A 159 -13.94 2.21 -13.78
CA ILE A 159 -14.35 1.01 -14.51
C ILE A 159 -15.82 0.71 -14.16
N SER A 160 -16.70 0.67 -15.16
CA SER A 160 -18.14 0.49 -14.95
C SER A 160 -18.64 -0.93 -15.15
N GLU A 161 -17.92 -1.76 -15.92
CA GLU A 161 -18.36 -3.10 -16.32
C GLU A 161 -17.23 -4.12 -16.18
N GLY A 162 -17.58 -5.38 -15.91
CA GLY A 162 -16.64 -6.51 -15.86
C GLY A 162 -15.74 -6.53 -14.62
N VAL A 163 -16.01 -5.70 -13.62
CA VAL A 163 -15.28 -5.67 -12.34
C VAL A 163 -15.48 -6.97 -11.59
N ASN A 164 -14.38 -7.59 -11.18
CA ASN A 164 -14.41 -8.87 -10.45
C ASN A 164 -13.43 -8.94 -9.28
N ALA A 165 -12.73 -7.85 -8.97
CA ALA A 165 -11.87 -7.69 -7.80
C ALA A 165 -11.63 -6.21 -7.48
N GLU A 166 -10.98 -5.94 -6.35
CA GLU A 166 -10.48 -4.63 -5.94
C GLU A 166 -9.00 -4.73 -5.55
N SER A 167 -8.20 -3.73 -5.91
CA SER A 167 -6.81 -3.61 -5.45
C SER A 167 -6.74 -2.97 -4.08
N ILE A 168 -6.08 -3.63 -3.13
CA ILE A 168 -5.92 -3.14 -1.75
C ILE A 168 -4.76 -2.16 -1.55
N GLY A 169 -4.08 -1.74 -2.62
CA GLY A 169 -2.94 -0.81 -2.52
C GLY A 169 -1.63 -1.42 -1.98
N LEU A 170 -1.50 -2.75 -2.08
CA LEU A 170 -0.27 -3.49 -1.76
C LEU A 170 0.19 -4.30 -2.99
N LEU A 171 1.40 -4.02 -3.47
CA LEU A 171 1.98 -4.66 -4.65
C LEU A 171 3.28 -5.36 -4.29
N ALA A 172 3.51 -6.53 -4.90
CA ALA A 172 4.76 -7.25 -4.82
C ALA A 172 5.46 -7.28 -6.18
N PHE A 173 6.77 -7.05 -6.18
CA PHE A 173 7.61 -7.02 -7.37
C PHE A 173 8.69 -8.06 -7.23
N ARG A 174 8.90 -8.86 -8.30
CA ARG A 174 9.94 -9.89 -8.37
C ARG A 174 10.58 -9.96 -9.73
N GLY A 175 11.83 -10.42 -9.79
CA GLY A 175 12.51 -10.77 -11.05
C GLY A 175 12.49 -9.65 -12.10
N GLY A 176 12.85 -8.43 -11.71
CA GLY A 176 12.91 -7.26 -12.60
C GLY A 176 11.61 -6.45 -12.72
N GLY A 177 10.54 -6.87 -12.03
CA GLY A 177 9.25 -6.16 -12.03
C GLY A 177 9.36 -4.74 -11.47
N ALA A 178 10.19 -4.53 -10.44
CA ALA A 178 10.37 -3.25 -9.79
C ALA A 178 11.04 -2.24 -10.73
N GLU A 179 12.10 -2.63 -11.42
CA GLU A 179 12.82 -1.80 -12.39
C GLU A 179 11.93 -1.43 -13.58
N ARG A 180 11.18 -2.40 -14.11
CA ARG A 180 10.19 -2.12 -15.17
C ARG A 180 9.14 -1.10 -14.72
N PHE A 181 8.72 -1.19 -13.46
CA PHE A 181 7.76 -0.24 -12.91
C PHE A 181 8.38 1.14 -12.66
N ARG A 182 9.61 1.20 -12.13
CA ARG A 182 10.39 2.44 -11.99
C ARG A 182 10.49 3.18 -13.32
N ASP A 183 10.93 2.49 -14.38
CA ASP A 183 11.09 3.11 -15.70
C ASP A 183 9.74 3.63 -16.25
N ALA A 184 8.63 2.95 -15.93
CA ALA A 184 7.30 3.40 -16.30
C ALA A 184 6.84 4.63 -15.50
N ILE A 185 7.16 4.68 -14.20
CA ILE A 185 6.91 5.84 -13.34
C ILE A 185 7.71 7.04 -13.83
N GLU A 186 8.99 6.86 -14.19
CA GLU A 186 9.82 7.95 -14.73
C GLU A 186 9.28 8.48 -16.07
N ARG A 187 8.77 7.61 -16.94
CA ARG A 187 8.10 8.04 -18.19
C ARG A 187 6.81 8.79 -17.89
N ALA A 188 5.99 8.29 -16.97
CA ALA A 188 4.73 8.94 -16.59
C ALA A 188 4.96 10.33 -16.00
N MET A 189 6.00 10.50 -15.17
CA MET A 189 6.35 11.78 -14.56
C MET A 189 6.84 12.85 -15.54
N ARG A 190 7.14 12.49 -16.80
CA ARG A 190 7.47 13.43 -17.88
C ARG A 190 6.25 13.94 -18.64
N THR A 191 5.05 13.48 -18.30
CA THR A 191 3.79 13.95 -18.90
C THR A 191 3.13 15.00 -18.01
N SER A 192 2.17 15.74 -18.56
CA SER A 192 1.38 16.73 -17.80
C SER A 192 0.52 16.10 -16.70
N GLU A 193 0.19 14.82 -16.81
CA GLU A 193 -0.66 14.10 -15.84
C GLU A 193 0.17 13.41 -14.74
N GLY A 194 1.49 13.29 -14.89
CA GLY A 194 2.32 12.44 -14.03
C GLY A 194 2.18 12.74 -12.53
N THR A 195 2.05 14.01 -12.16
CA THR A 195 1.87 14.45 -10.77
C THR A 195 0.43 14.34 -10.27
N THR A 196 -0.57 14.10 -11.13
CA THR A 196 -2.00 14.16 -10.78
C THR A 196 -2.72 12.82 -10.95
N ILE A 197 -1.96 11.73 -11.09
CA ILE A 197 -2.50 10.37 -11.23
C ILE A 197 -2.02 9.50 -10.08
N TRP A 198 -2.78 8.45 -9.78
CA TRP A 198 -2.30 7.39 -8.90
C TRP A 198 -1.34 6.45 -9.63
N TYR A 199 -0.38 5.86 -8.91
CA TYR A 199 0.61 4.99 -9.52
C TYR A 199 -0.03 3.74 -10.15
N LEU A 200 -1.23 3.36 -9.69
CA LEU A 200 -2.03 2.29 -10.28
C LEU A 200 -2.48 2.59 -11.71
N ARG A 201 -2.55 3.86 -12.12
CA ARG A 201 -2.73 4.24 -13.52
C ARG A 201 -1.53 3.81 -14.37
N VAL A 202 -0.31 3.90 -13.84
CA VAL A 202 0.90 3.42 -14.50
C VAL A 202 0.89 1.88 -14.57
N ILE A 203 0.44 1.20 -13.51
CA ILE A 203 0.23 -0.26 -13.51
C ILE A 203 -0.79 -0.67 -14.59
N HIS A 204 -1.90 0.06 -14.71
CA HIS A 204 -2.90 -0.18 -15.75
C HIS A 204 -2.28 -0.13 -17.15
N HIS A 205 -1.48 0.91 -17.44
CA HIS A 205 -0.80 1.04 -18.74
C HIS A 205 0.22 -0.07 -18.99
N LEU A 206 0.93 -0.52 -17.96
CA LEU A 206 1.84 -1.67 -18.05
C LEU A 206 1.10 -2.98 -18.33
N ALA A 207 -0.11 -3.16 -17.79
CA ALA A 207 -0.93 -4.35 -18.01
C ALA A 207 -1.47 -4.45 -19.45
N GLN A 208 -1.63 -3.32 -20.14
CA GLN A 208 -2.10 -3.30 -21.54
C GLN A 208 -1.06 -3.87 -22.51
N ASN A 209 0.23 -3.72 -22.20
CA ASN A 209 1.33 -4.05 -23.11
C ASN A 209 2.28 -5.13 -22.57
N GLY A 210 1.97 -5.73 -21.42
CA GLY A 210 2.81 -6.73 -20.81
C GLY A 210 2.11 -7.47 -19.69
N ASP A 211 2.85 -8.39 -19.07
CA ASP A 211 2.31 -9.21 -18.00
C ASP A 211 2.36 -8.44 -16.68
N VAL A 212 1.18 -8.25 -16.11
CA VAL A 212 0.94 -7.82 -14.74
C VAL A 212 -0.05 -8.82 -14.17
N TRP A 213 0.23 -9.32 -12.98
CA TRP A 213 -0.52 -10.40 -12.35
C TRP A 213 -1.28 -9.89 -11.13
N THR A 214 -2.19 -10.72 -10.64
CA THR A 214 -2.92 -10.47 -9.41
C THR A 214 -2.70 -11.60 -8.41
N LEU A 215 -2.71 -11.26 -7.13
CA LEU A 215 -2.75 -12.21 -6.01
C LEU A 215 -4.08 -12.02 -5.29
N ASP A 216 -4.94 -13.03 -5.36
CA ASP A 216 -6.23 -13.03 -4.69
C ASP A 216 -6.04 -13.36 -3.20
N ILE A 217 -6.53 -12.48 -2.32
CA ILE A 217 -6.45 -12.64 -0.86
C ILE A 217 -7.80 -12.94 -0.21
N ASN A 218 -8.82 -13.33 -0.98
CA ASN A 218 -10.14 -13.64 -0.45
C ASN A 218 -10.08 -14.51 0.81
N GLY A 219 -10.78 -14.06 1.86
CA GLY A 219 -10.79 -14.67 3.18
C GLY A 219 -9.71 -14.17 4.15
N GLU A 220 -8.79 -13.30 3.70
CA GLU A 220 -7.84 -12.62 4.58
C GLU A 220 -8.35 -11.27 5.09
N GLU A 221 -7.88 -10.88 6.27
CA GLU A 221 -8.27 -9.62 6.90
C GLU A 221 -7.36 -8.46 6.50
N TRP A 222 -7.98 -7.36 6.07
CA TRP A 222 -7.37 -6.06 5.76
C TRP A 222 -8.40 -4.93 5.97
N GLY A 223 -7.95 -3.67 5.90
CA GLY A 223 -8.86 -2.52 5.89
C GLY A 223 -8.16 -1.21 5.54
N GLU A 224 -8.84 -0.33 4.83
CA GLU A 224 -8.41 1.05 4.58
C GLU A 224 -8.85 1.97 5.71
N VAL A 225 -8.05 3.00 5.99
CA VAL A 225 -8.39 4.07 6.94
C VAL A 225 -8.40 5.38 6.17
N ASP A 226 -9.54 5.78 5.62
CA ASP A 226 -9.63 7.02 4.84
C ASP A 226 -10.72 7.99 5.31
N PHE A 227 -11.75 7.48 5.99
CA PHE A 227 -12.86 8.24 6.53
C PHE A 227 -13.04 7.97 8.04
N PRO A 228 -13.75 8.84 8.77
CA PRO A 228 -13.99 8.65 10.20
C PRO A 228 -14.63 7.30 10.58
N PRO A 229 -15.61 6.73 9.83
CA PRO A 229 -16.15 5.41 10.13
C PRO A 229 -15.11 4.29 10.08
N ASP A 230 -14.11 4.41 9.19
CA ASP A 230 -13.05 3.42 9.03
C ASP A 230 -12.18 3.31 10.27
N VAL A 231 -12.07 4.37 11.06
CA VAL A 231 -11.25 4.38 12.28
C VAL A 231 -11.82 3.41 13.32
N GLU A 232 -13.14 3.38 13.49
CA GLU A 232 -13.76 2.43 14.43
C GLU A 232 -13.67 0.99 13.90
N ALA A 233 -13.94 0.78 12.61
CA ALA A 233 -13.78 -0.53 11.97
C ALA A 233 -12.33 -1.05 12.11
N ALA A 234 -11.33 -0.18 11.92
CA ALA A 234 -9.93 -0.51 12.12
C ALA A 234 -9.58 -0.80 13.58
N ARG A 235 -10.20 -0.12 14.56
CA ARG A 235 -10.05 -0.46 15.99
C ARG A 235 -10.59 -1.85 16.31
N GLU A 236 -11.77 -2.19 15.81
CA GLU A 236 -12.37 -3.51 16.01
C GLU A 236 -11.54 -4.60 15.32
N LEU A 237 -11.13 -4.37 14.09
CA LEU A 237 -10.28 -5.26 13.30
C LEU A 237 -8.98 -5.58 14.03
N THR A 238 -8.28 -4.54 14.46
CA THR A 238 -7.00 -4.69 15.14
C THR A 238 -7.13 -5.28 16.54
N ALA A 239 -8.23 -5.04 17.25
CA ALA A 239 -8.50 -5.70 18.53
C ALA A 239 -8.61 -7.23 18.38
N ARG A 240 -9.22 -7.72 17.28
CA ARG A 240 -9.27 -9.15 16.96
C ARG A 240 -7.89 -9.72 16.69
N TRP A 241 -7.06 -9.01 15.92
CA TRP A 241 -5.67 -9.43 15.67
C TRP A 241 -4.87 -9.53 16.96
N ASP A 242 -4.97 -8.52 17.83
CA ASP A 242 -4.26 -8.49 19.11
C ASP A 242 -4.71 -9.64 20.03
N ALA A 243 -6.00 -10.00 20.02
CA ALA A 243 -6.52 -11.13 20.76
C ALA A 243 -6.02 -12.48 20.22
N ALA A 244 -5.98 -12.63 18.89
CA ALA A 244 -5.45 -13.83 18.24
C ALA A 244 -3.94 -14.02 18.51
N GLU A 245 -3.16 -12.95 18.45
CA GLU A 245 -1.72 -12.96 18.79
C GLU A 245 -1.49 -13.40 20.23
N LYS A 246 -2.28 -12.88 21.19
CA LYS A 246 -2.21 -13.28 22.61
C LYS A 246 -2.59 -14.74 22.83
N ALA A 247 -3.54 -15.26 22.07
CA ALA A 247 -3.96 -16.66 22.18
C ALA A 247 -2.92 -17.65 21.61
N ALA A 248 -2.04 -17.18 20.71
CA ALA A 248 -1.00 -17.99 20.08
C ALA A 248 0.35 -17.96 20.82
N ALA A 249 0.52 -17.07 21.80
CA ALA A 249 1.73 -16.90 22.62
C ALA A 249 1.66 -17.72 23.91
#